data_AF-A0A536TLD2-F1
#
_entry.id   AF-A0A536TLD2-F1
#
_cell.length_a   1.000
_cell.length_b   1.000
_cell.length_c   1.000
_cell.angle_alpha   90.00
_cell.angle_beta   90.00
_cell.angle_gamma   90.00
#
_symmetry.space_group_name_H-M   'P 1'
#
loop_
_entity.id
_entity.type
_entity.pdbx_description
1 polymer ?
#
loop_
_entity_poly.entity_id
_entity_poly.type
_entity_poly.pdbx_seq_one_letter_code
_entity_poly.pdbx_strand_id
1 'polypeptide(L)'
;MVRTRWKQGAAFYNTPVTKSKVQSGYDPACRDCPRLAAYLDQVRQVHPDYHARPVAPFGPKRAALLVVGLAPGLHGANRTGWPFTGDHAGILLYRTLHRYGFASHEGSSDPGDGLALIDCRVTNAVKCLPPQNKPQPDEVRRCNRYLAEEIAAVRPRAILALGAIAHRAVLMAVKLSPGRHRFAHR
;
A
#
# COMPACT_ATOMS: atom_id res chain seq x y z
N MET A 1 -55.58 -36.63 2.31
CA MET A 1 -54.54 -37.67 2.17
C MET A 1 -53.35 -37.07 1.43
N VAL A 2 -52.33 -36.59 2.14
CA VAL A 2 -50.88 -36.66 1.81
C VAL A 2 -50.14 -36.31 3.10
N ARG A 3 -49.32 -37.25 3.58
CA ARG A 3 -48.31 -37.07 4.64
C ARG A 3 -47.01 -36.58 4.00
N THR A 4 -46.25 -35.76 4.72
CA THR A 4 -44.76 -35.85 4.86
C THR A 4 -44.29 -34.72 5.81
N ARG A 5 -44.03 -34.98 7.10
CA ARG A 5 -42.79 -35.51 7.72
C ARG A 5 -41.55 -34.64 7.45
N TRP A 6 -41.34 -33.62 8.29
CA TRP A 6 -40.08 -32.87 8.37
C TRP A 6 -39.07 -33.65 9.22
N LYS A 7 -37.92 -34.01 8.63
CA LYS A 7 -36.77 -34.58 9.35
C LYS A 7 -35.92 -33.44 9.91
N GLN A 8 -35.73 -33.43 11.21
CA GLN A 8 -34.68 -32.70 11.91
C GLN A 8 -33.32 -33.29 11.53
N GLY A 9 -32.34 -32.44 11.25
CA GLY A 9 -30.97 -32.88 11.00
C GLY A 9 -30.13 -31.85 10.27
N ALA A 10 -29.63 -30.85 10.99
CA ALA A 10 -28.42 -30.14 10.59
C ALA A 10 -27.65 -29.77 11.86
N ALA A 11 -26.52 -30.45 12.06
CA ALA A 11 -25.57 -30.14 13.11
C ALA A 11 -25.00 -28.73 12.87
N PHE A 12 -25.30 -27.82 13.77
CA PHE A 12 -24.68 -26.50 13.82
C PHE A 12 -23.25 -26.66 14.31
N TYR A 13 -22.28 -26.69 13.39
CA TYR A 13 -20.88 -26.47 13.75
C TYR A 13 -20.70 -25.01 14.11
N ASN A 14 -20.81 -24.72 15.41
CA ASN A 14 -20.58 -23.41 15.98
C ASN A 14 -19.07 -23.20 16.14
N THR A 15 -18.37 -22.89 15.05
CA THR A 15 -16.96 -22.49 15.13
C THR A 15 -16.92 -21.04 15.63
N PRO A 16 -16.26 -20.75 16.76
CA PRO A 16 -16.15 -19.39 17.24
C PRO A 16 -15.24 -18.61 16.30
N VAL A 17 -15.84 -17.73 15.48
CA VAL A 17 -15.09 -16.69 14.76
C VAL A 17 -14.53 -15.76 15.83
N THR A 18 -13.23 -15.93 16.11
CA THR A 18 -12.50 -15.00 16.96
C THR A 18 -12.65 -13.60 16.36
N LYS A 19 -13.25 -12.69 17.14
CA LYS A 19 -13.38 -11.28 16.80
C LYS A 19 -11.98 -10.67 16.70
N SER A 20 -11.36 -10.77 15.53
CA SER A 20 -10.24 -9.91 15.18
C SER A 20 -10.78 -8.49 15.08
N LYS A 21 -10.51 -7.66 16.09
CA LYS A 21 -10.69 -6.22 16.02
C LYS A 21 -9.95 -5.75 14.75
N VAL A 22 -10.69 -5.40 13.70
CA VAL A 22 -10.13 -4.71 12.54
C VAL A 22 -9.66 -3.36 13.06
N GLN A 23 -8.35 -3.20 13.29
CA GLN A 23 -7.78 -1.88 13.53
C GLN A 23 -7.97 -1.08 12.24
N SER A 24 -8.76 -0.01 12.32
CA SER A 24 -8.97 0.93 11.23
C SER A 24 -7.70 1.76 11.05
N GLY A 25 -7.02 1.61 9.92
CA GLY A 25 -5.84 2.37 9.55
C GLY A 25 -4.59 1.52 9.32
N TYR A 26 -3.58 2.16 8.72
CA TYR A 26 -2.23 1.61 8.55
C TYR A 26 -1.62 1.20 9.90
N ASP A 27 -1.10 -0.03 9.96
CA ASP A 27 -0.36 -0.55 11.11
C ASP A 27 1.16 -0.56 10.82
N PRO A 28 1.96 0.24 11.54
CA PRO A 28 3.41 0.30 11.36
C PRO A 28 4.14 -0.97 11.82
N ALA A 29 3.47 -1.85 12.58
CA ALA A 29 4.00 -3.11 13.08
C ALA A 29 3.42 -4.33 12.34
N CYS A 30 2.70 -4.12 11.23
CA CYS A 30 2.05 -5.20 10.48
C CYS A 30 3.03 -6.27 10.01
N ARG A 31 2.71 -7.55 10.29
CA ARG A 31 3.50 -8.73 9.88
C ARG A 31 2.68 -9.82 9.15
N ASP A 32 1.48 -9.48 8.68
CA ASP A 32 0.52 -10.42 8.04
C ASP A 32 1.03 -11.12 6.76
N CYS A 33 2.15 -10.68 6.19
CA CYS A 33 2.79 -11.29 5.03
C CYS A 33 4.09 -11.98 5.48
N PRO A 34 4.09 -13.28 5.81
CA PRO A 34 5.25 -13.94 6.42
C PRO A 34 6.54 -13.81 5.62
N ARG A 35 6.47 -13.93 4.29
CA ARG A 35 7.62 -13.78 3.38
C ARG A 35 8.23 -12.37 3.45
N LEU A 36 7.39 -11.33 3.44
CA LEU A 36 7.84 -9.94 3.55
C LEU A 36 8.40 -9.66 4.94
N ALA A 37 7.71 -10.11 5.98
CA ALA A 37 8.11 -9.90 7.37
C ALA A 37 9.47 -10.55 7.66
N ALA A 38 9.68 -11.79 7.22
CA ALA A 38 10.96 -12.47 7.32
C ALA A 38 12.07 -11.77 6.53
N TYR A 39 11.76 -11.26 5.33
CA TYR A 39 12.74 -10.51 4.55
C TYR A 39 13.13 -9.18 5.20
N LEU A 40 12.19 -8.46 5.80
CA LEU A 40 12.49 -7.26 6.58
C LEU A 40 13.41 -7.56 7.76
N ASP A 41 13.22 -8.69 8.45
CA ASP A 41 14.11 -9.10 9.55
C ASP A 41 15.53 -9.37 9.04
N GLN A 42 15.68 -10.07 7.91
CA GLN A 42 16.97 -10.30 7.27
C GLN A 42 17.64 -8.98 6.87
N VAL A 43 16.89 -8.06 6.27
CA VAL A 43 17.40 -6.75 5.89
C VAL A 43 17.86 -5.96 7.12
N ARG A 44 17.14 -6.05 8.24
CA ARG A 44 17.52 -5.38 9.50
C ARG A 44 18.76 -5.98 10.15
N GLN A 45 19.02 -7.28 9.95
CA GLN A 45 20.29 -7.90 10.39
C GLN A 45 21.49 -7.37 9.58
N VAL A 46 21.32 -7.18 8.27
CA VAL A 46 22.37 -6.67 7.38
C VAL A 46 22.53 -5.15 7.46
N HIS A 47 21.42 -4.44 7.70
CA HIS A 47 21.35 -2.98 7.78
C HIS A 47 20.60 -2.56 9.05
N PRO A 48 21.25 -2.55 10.23
CA PRO A 48 20.61 -2.25 11.51
C PRO A 48 19.95 -0.86 11.58
N ASP A 49 20.50 0.10 10.85
CA ASP A 49 20.06 1.51 10.83
C ASP A 49 18.90 1.77 9.85
N TYR A 50 18.48 0.78 9.07
CA TYR A 50 17.38 0.95 8.11
C TYR A 50 16.02 0.95 8.82
N HIS A 51 15.05 1.66 8.25
CA HIS A 51 13.65 1.60 8.69
C HIS A 51 13.13 0.15 8.77
N ALA A 52 13.33 -0.63 7.70
CA ALA A 52 13.07 -2.08 7.62
C ALA A 52 11.71 -2.52 8.24
N ARG A 53 10.67 -1.75 7.96
CA ARG A 53 9.29 -1.90 8.49
C ARG A 53 8.28 -1.50 7.41
N PRO A 54 6.97 -1.77 7.58
CA PRO A 54 5.94 -1.17 6.74
C PRO A 54 6.17 0.35 6.59
N VAL A 55 6.13 0.86 5.36
CA VAL A 55 6.33 2.28 5.05
C VAL A 55 4.98 2.98 5.04
N ALA A 56 4.88 4.04 5.84
CA ALA A 56 3.68 4.86 5.94
C ALA A 56 3.47 5.70 4.67
N PRO A 57 2.23 6.05 4.31
CA PRO A 57 1.98 7.07 3.30
C PRO A 57 2.47 8.47 3.75
N PHE A 58 2.84 9.31 2.79
CA PHE A 58 3.42 10.63 3.02
C PHE A 58 2.60 11.74 2.34
N GLY A 59 2.51 12.91 2.98
CA GLY A 59 1.72 14.07 2.53
C GLY A 59 0.52 14.37 3.43
N PRO A 60 -0.35 15.32 3.05
CA PRO A 60 -1.56 15.68 3.79
C PRO A 60 -2.55 14.51 3.90
N LYS A 61 -3.40 14.50 4.94
CA LYS A 61 -4.45 13.47 5.13
C LYS A 61 -5.58 13.56 4.10
N ARG A 62 -5.77 14.74 3.50
CA ARG A 62 -6.70 15.00 2.38
C ARG A 62 -5.90 15.65 1.27
N ALA A 63 -6.06 15.14 0.05
CA ALA A 63 -5.32 15.59 -1.12
C ALA A 63 -6.15 15.31 -2.38
N ALA A 64 -6.14 16.21 -3.35
CA ALA A 64 -6.79 16.02 -4.64
C ALA A 64 -6.09 14.94 -5.48
N LEU A 65 -4.76 14.81 -5.35
CA LEU A 65 -3.97 13.80 -6.04
C LEU A 65 -3.45 12.73 -5.08
N LEU A 66 -3.68 11.46 -5.39
CA LEU A 66 -3.03 10.32 -4.74
C LEU A 66 -2.11 9.59 -5.70
N VAL A 67 -0.81 9.53 -5.41
CA VAL A 67 0.17 8.72 -6.14
C VAL A 67 0.32 7.37 -5.46
N VAL A 68 0.21 6.29 -6.23
CA VAL A 68 0.31 4.91 -5.74
C VAL A 68 1.43 4.18 -6.48
N GLY A 69 2.53 3.90 -5.78
CA GLY A 69 3.60 3.03 -6.24
C GLY A 69 3.36 1.55 -5.99
N LEU A 70 4.34 0.73 -6.39
CA LEU A 70 4.33 -0.71 -6.18
C LEU A 70 4.58 -1.07 -4.71
N ALA A 71 5.79 -0.83 -4.24
CA ALA A 71 6.30 -1.19 -2.92
C ALA A 71 7.58 -0.39 -2.60
N PRO A 72 8.03 -0.34 -1.34
CA PRO A 72 9.34 0.21 -0.98
C PRO A 72 10.49 -0.48 -1.72
N GLY A 73 11.50 0.30 -2.16
CA GLY A 73 12.79 -0.21 -2.61
C GLY A 73 13.80 -0.34 -1.47
N LEU A 74 14.78 -1.24 -1.62
CA LEU A 74 15.74 -1.62 -0.55
C LEU A 74 16.49 -0.42 0.03
N HIS A 75 17.12 0.39 -0.81
CA HIS A 75 17.91 1.57 -0.40
C HIS A 75 17.11 2.87 -0.41
N GLY A 76 15.87 2.82 -0.90
CA GLY A 76 14.92 3.93 -0.85
C GLY A 76 14.09 3.89 0.41
N ALA A 77 12.77 3.79 0.25
CA ALA A 77 11.82 3.85 1.36
C ALA A 77 12.02 2.80 2.46
N ASN A 78 12.63 1.65 2.17
CA ASN A 78 12.96 0.66 3.19
C ASN A 78 14.14 1.09 4.09
N ARG A 79 15.02 1.94 3.58
CA ARG A 79 16.07 2.60 4.36
C ARG A 79 15.50 3.82 5.09
N THR A 80 14.83 4.70 4.36
CA THR A 80 14.45 6.05 4.85
C THR A 80 13.13 6.08 5.63
N GLY A 81 12.27 5.08 5.46
CA GLY A 81 10.92 5.05 6.02
C GLY A 81 9.91 5.95 5.30
N TRP A 82 10.33 6.67 4.27
CA TRP A 82 9.50 7.61 3.53
C TRP A 82 9.31 7.11 2.08
N PRO A 83 8.06 7.02 1.58
CA PRO A 83 7.78 6.57 0.22
C PRO A 83 8.67 7.31 -0.79
N PHE A 84 9.24 6.58 -1.76
CA PHE A 84 10.03 7.18 -2.84
C PHE A 84 11.22 8.05 -2.39
N THR A 85 11.67 7.98 -1.13
CA THR A 85 12.81 8.78 -0.67
C THR A 85 14.06 7.93 -0.64
N GLY A 86 15.13 8.37 -1.30
CA GLY A 86 16.43 7.68 -1.34
C GLY A 86 16.62 6.67 -2.48
N ASP A 87 15.74 6.66 -3.50
CA ASP A 87 15.91 5.87 -4.72
C ASP A 87 15.66 6.69 -6.00
N HIS A 88 16.01 6.12 -7.15
CA HIS A 88 15.89 6.77 -8.46
C HIS A 88 14.44 7.10 -8.83
N ALA A 89 13.47 6.26 -8.41
CA ALA A 89 12.06 6.50 -8.70
C ALA A 89 11.58 7.79 -7.98
N GLY A 90 12.09 8.02 -6.78
CA GLY A 90 11.95 9.25 -6.01
C GLY A 90 12.35 10.52 -6.73
N ILE A 91 13.57 10.53 -7.27
CA ILE A 91 14.14 11.71 -7.92
C ILE A 91 13.21 12.20 -9.03
N LEU A 92 12.76 11.30 -9.89
CA LEU A 92 11.85 11.67 -10.98
C LEU A 92 10.48 12.09 -10.45
N LEU A 93 9.93 11.35 -9.49
CA LEU A 93 8.61 11.65 -8.93
C LEU A 93 8.57 13.03 -8.26
N TYR A 94 9.45 13.30 -7.30
CA TYR A 94 9.41 14.54 -6.53
C TYR A 94 9.78 15.77 -7.37
N ARG A 95 10.73 15.65 -8.31
CA ARG A 95 10.96 16.69 -9.33
C ARG A 95 9.72 17.01 -10.14
N THR A 96 8.99 15.98 -10.55
CA THR A 96 7.76 16.15 -11.33
C THR A 96 6.67 16.80 -10.47
N LEU A 97 6.48 16.33 -9.25
CA LEU A 97 5.50 16.91 -8.31
C LEU A 97 5.81 18.38 -8.03
N HIS A 98 7.07 18.73 -7.77
CA HIS A 98 7.51 20.11 -7.59
C HIS A 98 7.20 20.97 -8.82
N ARG A 99 7.59 20.50 -10.02
CA ARG A 99 7.33 21.21 -11.29
C ARG A 99 5.84 21.54 -11.48
N TYR A 100 4.95 20.68 -11.03
CA TYR A 100 3.50 20.87 -11.15
C TYR A 100 2.84 21.43 -9.88
N GLY A 101 3.61 21.93 -8.91
CA GLY A 101 3.10 22.60 -7.71
C GLY A 101 2.54 21.68 -6.62
N PHE A 102 2.82 20.37 -6.70
CA PHE A 102 2.39 19.37 -5.71
C PHE A 102 3.43 19.10 -4.61
N ALA A 103 4.59 19.75 -4.65
CA ALA A 103 5.63 19.64 -3.64
C ALA A 103 6.32 20.99 -3.40
N SER A 104 6.83 21.23 -2.20
CA SER A 104 7.54 22.46 -1.82
C SER A 104 8.90 22.62 -2.50
N HIS A 105 9.57 21.51 -2.83
CA HIS A 105 10.84 21.46 -3.56
C HIS A 105 11.03 20.06 -4.18
N GLU A 106 12.14 19.83 -4.89
CA GLU A 106 12.40 18.60 -5.66
C GLU A 106 12.67 17.35 -4.81
N GLY A 107 12.79 17.49 -3.50
CA GLY A 107 13.17 16.42 -2.57
C GLY A 107 14.66 16.08 -2.62
N SER A 108 15.11 15.36 -1.61
CA SER A 108 16.46 14.82 -1.50
C SER A 108 16.43 13.33 -1.11
N SER A 109 17.60 12.77 -0.82
CA SER A 109 17.72 11.41 -0.28
C SER A 109 17.52 11.34 1.24
N ASP A 110 17.33 12.48 1.90
CA ASP A 110 17.14 12.65 3.34
C ASP A 110 15.66 12.92 3.67
N PRO A 111 14.98 12.09 4.49
CA PRO A 111 13.63 12.35 4.94
C PRO A 111 13.49 13.62 5.82
N GLY A 112 14.59 14.18 6.33
CA GLY A 112 14.62 15.39 7.16
C GLY A 112 14.76 16.71 6.39
N ASP A 113 14.76 16.68 5.05
CA ASP A 113 15.02 17.83 4.19
C ASP A 113 13.90 18.89 4.10
N GLY A 114 12.84 18.73 4.88
CA GLY A 114 11.70 19.64 4.92
C GLY A 114 10.80 19.58 3.67
N LEU A 115 10.91 18.52 2.85
CA LEU A 115 9.97 18.29 1.75
C LEU A 115 8.54 18.22 2.30
N ALA A 116 7.64 19.00 1.71
CA ALA A 116 6.22 18.98 2.01
C ALA A 116 5.43 18.78 0.71
N LEU A 117 4.45 17.87 0.74
CA LEU A 117 3.52 17.71 -0.37
C LEU A 117 2.33 18.65 -0.23
N ILE A 118 1.93 19.25 -1.34
CA ILE A 118 0.86 20.26 -1.43
C ILE A 118 -0.26 19.64 -2.25
N ASP A 119 -1.43 19.42 -1.64
CA ASP A 119 -2.61 18.79 -2.26
C ASP A 119 -2.32 17.43 -2.96
N CYS A 120 -1.22 16.79 -2.57
CA CYS A 120 -0.77 15.50 -3.07
C CYS A 120 -0.39 14.59 -1.91
N ARG A 121 -0.76 13.32 -2.01
CA ARG A 121 -0.33 12.28 -1.08
C ARG A 121 0.29 11.12 -1.85
N VAL A 122 1.31 10.50 -1.29
CA VAL A 122 2.05 9.41 -1.91
C VAL A 122 2.00 8.16 -1.03
N THR A 123 1.77 7.00 -1.65
CA THR A 123 1.68 5.70 -0.98
C THR A 123 2.16 4.58 -1.90
N ASN A 124 2.20 3.35 -1.38
CA ASN A 124 2.44 2.13 -2.15
C ASN A 124 1.29 1.14 -1.99
N ALA A 125 1.09 0.30 -3.01
CA ALA A 125 0.14 -0.81 -2.99
C ALA A 125 0.51 -1.89 -1.97
N VAL A 126 1.82 -2.15 -1.81
CA VAL A 126 2.37 -3.00 -0.74
C VAL A 126 3.23 -2.14 0.17
N LYS A 127 3.03 -2.23 1.49
CA LYS A 127 3.72 -1.37 2.47
C LYS A 127 5.11 -1.84 2.84
N CYS A 128 5.46 -3.10 2.63
CA CYS A 128 6.76 -3.68 2.99
C CYS A 128 7.62 -3.93 1.73
N LEU A 129 8.94 -3.86 1.88
CA LEU A 129 9.89 -4.25 0.84
C LEU A 129 9.71 -5.73 0.45
N PRO A 130 9.42 -6.04 -0.82
CA PRO A 130 9.44 -7.41 -1.29
C PRO A 130 10.83 -7.80 -1.83
N PRO A 131 11.26 -9.06 -1.63
CA PRO A 131 12.44 -9.60 -2.29
C PRO A 131 12.42 -9.32 -3.80
N GLN A 132 13.56 -8.86 -4.33
CA GLN A 132 13.75 -8.47 -5.74
C GLN A 132 12.77 -7.40 -6.24
N ASN A 133 12.18 -6.61 -5.34
CA ASN A 133 11.12 -5.63 -5.65
C ASN A 133 9.88 -6.27 -6.34
N LYS A 134 9.61 -7.56 -6.06
CA LYS A 134 8.50 -8.32 -6.66
C LYS A 134 7.56 -8.84 -5.58
N PRO A 135 6.44 -8.13 -5.31
CA PRO A 135 5.42 -8.65 -4.41
C PRO A 135 4.65 -9.79 -5.07
N GLN A 136 4.22 -10.76 -4.27
CA GLN A 136 3.34 -11.84 -4.69
C GLN A 136 1.88 -11.38 -4.72
N PRO A 137 1.02 -12.00 -5.54
CA PRO A 137 -0.39 -11.59 -5.64
C PRO A 137 -1.16 -11.63 -4.31
N ASP A 138 -0.85 -12.57 -3.42
CA ASP A 138 -1.46 -12.66 -2.09
C ASP A 138 -1.01 -11.52 -1.17
N GLU A 139 0.25 -11.11 -1.24
CA GLU A 139 0.77 -9.95 -0.51
C GLU A 139 0.07 -8.66 -0.95
N VAL A 140 -0.11 -8.46 -2.26
CA VAL A 140 -0.88 -7.33 -2.79
C VAL A 140 -2.32 -7.35 -2.27
N ARG A 141 -2.97 -8.52 -2.28
CA ARG A 141 -4.35 -8.67 -1.76
C ARG A 141 -4.44 -8.37 -0.26
N ARG A 142 -3.54 -8.93 0.56
CA ARG A 142 -3.52 -8.68 2.01
C ARG A 142 -3.29 -7.21 2.33
N CYS A 143 -2.32 -6.58 1.64
CA CYS A 143 -2.00 -5.17 1.85
C CYS A 143 -3.07 -4.22 1.30
N ASN A 144 -3.97 -4.69 0.42
CA ASN A 144 -5.00 -3.87 -0.19
C ASN A 144 -5.98 -3.28 0.83
N ARG A 145 -6.14 -3.88 2.01
CA ARG A 145 -6.92 -3.29 3.12
C ARG A 145 -6.43 -1.88 3.48
N TYR A 146 -5.12 -1.70 3.57
CA TYR A 146 -4.53 -0.39 3.86
C TYR A 146 -4.70 0.59 2.71
N LEU A 147 -4.60 0.12 1.45
CA LEU A 147 -4.80 0.99 0.29
C LEU A 147 -6.27 1.45 0.17
N ALA A 148 -7.23 0.56 0.43
CA ALA A 148 -8.65 0.89 0.41
C ALA A 148 -9.00 1.91 1.49
N GLU A 149 -8.51 1.70 2.71
CA GLU A 149 -8.68 2.66 3.81
C GLU A 149 -8.02 4.01 3.50
N GLU A 150 -6.82 4.00 2.91
CA GLU A 150 -6.12 5.22 2.49
C GLU A 150 -6.93 6.01 1.46
N ILE A 151 -7.42 5.36 0.41
CA ILE A 151 -8.23 6.01 -0.63
C ILE A 151 -9.52 6.59 -0.02
N ALA A 152 -10.18 5.84 0.88
CA ALA A 152 -11.39 6.28 1.56
C ALA A 152 -11.15 7.47 2.49
N ALA A 153 -10.00 7.52 3.17
CA ALA A 153 -9.62 8.62 4.05
C ALA A 153 -9.27 9.89 3.27
N VAL A 154 -8.45 9.76 2.22
CA VAL A 154 -7.94 10.88 1.41
C VAL A 154 -9.05 11.49 0.56
N ARG A 155 -9.92 10.66 -0.02
CA ARG A 155 -10.95 11.04 -1.01
C ARG A 155 -10.37 11.85 -2.19
N PRO A 156 -9.40 11.30 -2.93
CA PRO A 156 -8.74 12.02 -4.01
C PRO A 156 -9.67 12.27 -5.20
N ARG A 157 -9.43 13.37 -5.91
CA ARG A 157 -10.06 13.67 -7.21
C ARG A 157 -9.43 12.83 -8.33
N ALA A 158 -8.14 12.50 -8.21
CA ALA A 158 -7.39 11.68 -9.15
C ALA A 158 -6.41 10.74 -8.45
N ILE A 159 -6.23 9.53 -9.00
CA ILE A 159 -5.24 8.56 -8.53
C ILE A 159 -4.26 8.26 -9.67
N LEU A 160 -2.98 8.52 -9.44
CA LEU A 160 -1.90 8.16 -10.35
C LEU A 160 -1.26 6.85 -9.90
N ALA A 161 -1.57 5.75 -10.59
CA ALA A 161 -0.99 4.45 -10.32
C ALA A 161 0.27 4.21 -11.17
N LEU A 162 1.41 4.03 -10.51
CA LEU A 162 2.70 3.85 -11.16
C LEU A 162 2.95 2.36 -11.47
N GLY A 163 2.51 1.95 -12.66
CA GLY A 163 2.71 0.60 -13.20
C GLY A 163 1.52 -0.35 -13.01
N ALA A 164 1.55 -1.47 -13.72
CA ALA A 164 0.41 -2.38 -13.86
C ALA A 164 -0.08 -2.99 -12.53
N ILE A 165 0.83 -3.33 -11.63
CA ILE A 165 0.47 -3.94 -10.33
C ILE A 165 -0.18 -2.90 -9.42
N ALA A 166 0.40 -1.70 -9.30
CA ALA A 166 -0.20 -0.60 -8.54
C ALA A 166 -1.59 -0.25 -9.09
N HIS A 167 -1.72 -0.19 -10.41
CA HIS A 167 -3.00 0.05 -11.08
C HIS A 167 -4.05 -1.02 -10.74
N ARG A 168 -3.70 -2.31 -10.81
CA ARG A 168 -4.61 -3.40 -10.40
C ARG A 168 -4.97 -3.33 -8.91
N ALA A 169 -4.03 -2.95 -8.04
CA ALA A 169 -4.28 -2.79 -6.62
C ALA A 169 -5.26 -1.63 -6.34
N VAL A 170 -5.12 -0.51 -7.06
CA VAL A 170 -6.08 0.61 -6.99
C VAL A 170 -7.48 0.13 -7.40
N LEU A 171 -7.62 -0.52 -8.56
CA LEU A 171 -8.92 -1.03 -9.01
C LEU A 171 -9.56 -1.98 -8.00
N MET A 172 -8.78 -2.87 -7.38
CA MET A 172 -9.24 -3.75 -6.31
C MET A 172 -9.74 -2.95 -5.10
N ALA A 173 -8.97 -1.95 -4.66
CA ALA A 173 -9.30 -1.12 -3.51
C ALA A 173 -10.60 -0.33 -3.70
N VAL A 174 -10.85 0.16 -4.93
CA VAL A 174 -12.09 0.89 -5.28
C VAL A 174 -13.18 0.01 -5.89
N LYS A 175 -13.00 -1.32 -5.89
CA LYS A 175 -13.96 -2.33 -6.41
C LYS A 175 -14.37 -2.11 -7.88
N LEU A 176 -13.43 -1.67 -8.72
CA LEU A 176 -13.63 -1.51 -10.16
C LEU A 176 -13.08 -2.72 -10.94
N SER A 177 -13.69 -3.01 -12.09
CA SER A 177 -13.33 -4.16 -12.93
C SER A 177 -12.10 -3.87 -13.80
N PRO A 178 -11.02 -4.69 -13.73
CA PRO A 178 -9.85 -4.53 -14.61
C PRO A 178 -10.15 -4.62 -16.11
N GLY A 179 -11.21 -5.34 -16.51
CA GLY A 179 -11.57 -5.46 -17.93
C GLY A 179 -12.01 -4.13 -18.55
N ARG A 180 -12.64 -3.25 -17.76
CA ARG A 180 -13.09 -1.91 -18.19
C ARG A 180 -12.02 -0.84 -18.07
N HIS A 181 -10.93 -1.15 -17.37
CA HIS A 181 -9.84 -0.23 -17.06
C HIS A 181 -8.52 -0.94 -17.37
N ARG A 182 -8.17 -1.06 -18.64
CA ARG A 182 -6.94 -1.77 -19.04
C ARG A 182 -5.73 -0.86 -18.85
N PHE A 183 -4.68 -1.41 -18.24
CA PHE A 183 -3.38 -0.74 -18.21
C PHE A 183 -2.69 -0.87 -19.58
N ALA A 184 -2.10 0.21 -20.08
CA ALA A 184 -1.32 0.23 -21.30
C ALA A 184 -0.19 1.25 -21.19
N HIS A 185 0.99 0.89 -21.70
CA HIS A 185 2.00 1.87 -22.06
C HIS A 185 1.58 2.41 -23.44
N ARG A 186 1.26 3.70 -23.51
CA ARG A 186 1.07 4.38 -24.80
C ARG A 186 2.37 5.05 -25.19
#